data_AF-A0AA39KPM4-F1
#
_entry.id   AF-A0AA39KPM4-F1
#
_cell.length_a   1.000
_cell.length_b   1.000
_cell.length_c   1.000
_cell.angle_alpha   90.00
_cell.angle_beta   90.00
_cell.angle_gamma   90.00
#
_symmetry.space_group_name_H-M   'P 1'
#
loop_
_entity.id
_entity.type
_entity.pdbx_description
1 polymer ?
#
loop_
_entity_poly.entity_id
_entity_poly.type
_entity_poly.pdbx_seq_one_letter_code
_entity_poly.pdbx_strand_id
1 'polypeptide(L)' 'MLLLETYRSNGRNSQEMQDVPKKVWSKISDELKTKGYDVTGPQCNSKLRSLKKTYKSTKDYNQKSGNNRKTW' A
#
# COMPACT_ATOMS: atom_id res chain seq x y z
N MET A 1 -2.39 9.32 6.23
CA MET A 1 -2.35 8.24 5.21
C MET A 1 -3.16 7.05 5.72
N LEU A 2 -4.49 7.12 5.60
CA LEU A 2 -5.41 6.21 6.30
C LEU A 2 -5.27 4.73 5.90
N LEU A 3 -5.00 4.48 4.61
CA LEU A 3 -4.90 3.12 4.05
C LEU A 3 -3.69 2.34 4.59
N LEU A 4 -2.53 2.99 4.75
CA LEU A 4 -1.34 2.33 5.28
C LEU A 4 -1.49 2.03 6.77
N GLU A 5 -2.24 2.86 7.48
CA GLU A 5 -2.50 2.76 8.91
C GLU A 5 -3.52 1.65 9.22
N THR A 6 -4.63 1.58 8.48
CA THR A 6 -5.60 0.48 8.58
C THR A 6 -4.99 -0.86 8.15
N TYR A 7 -4.17 -0.85 7.09
CA TYR A 7 -3.46 -2.04 6.65
C TYR A 7 -2.40 -2.52 7.67
N ARG A 8 -1.69 -1.60 8.34
CA ARG A 8 -0.72 -1.93 9.38
C ARG A 8 -1.41 -2.47 10.65
N SER A 9 -2.59 -1.95 11.00
CA SER A 9 -3.37 -2.44 12.13
C SER A 9 -3.97 -3.83 11.88
N ASN A 10 -4.28 -4.17 10.63
CA ASN A 10 -4.84 -5.47 10.24
C ASN A 10 -3.79 -6.52 9.83
N GLY A 11 -2.51 -6.13 9.70
CA GLY A 11 -1.42 -6.98 9.21
C GLY A 11 -0.46 -7.42 10.30
N ARG A 12 -0.46 -8.72 10.62
CA ARG A 12 0.69 -9.40 11.25
C ARG A 12 1.93 -9.10 10.41
N ASN A 13 3.04 -8.77 11.08
CA ASN A 13 4.34 -8.47 10.49
C ASN A 13 4.73 -9.51 9.42
N SER A 14 4.64 -9.16 8.14
CA SER A 14 5.14 -10.05 7.08
C SER A 14 5.69 -9.27 5.89
N GLN A 15 7.01 -9.31 5.76
CA GLN A 15 7.76 -8.96 4.55
C GLN A 15 7.41 -9.90 3.37
N GLU A 16 6.73 -11.02 3.62
CA GLU A 16 6.31 -12.00 2.62
C GLU A 16 4.80 -11.87 2.40
N MET A 17 4.40 -11.23 1.31
CA MET A 17 2.99 -11.03 0.98
C MET A 17 2.74 -11.25 -0.50
N GLN A 18 2.92 -12.50 -0.90
CA GLN A 18 2.35 -13.05 -2.10
C GLN A 18 0.99 -13.60 -1.68
N ASP A 19 -0.10 -12.96 -2.14
CA ASP A 19 -1.50 -13.23 -1.81
C ASP A 19 -2.03 -12.84 -0.42
N VAL A 20 -2.35 -11.55 -0.27
CA VAL A 20 -3.39 -11.16 0.70
C VAL A 20 -4.72 -11.76 0.26
N PRO A 21 -5.40 -12.53 1.11
CA PRO A 21 -6.71 -13.09 0.77
C PRO A 21 -7.70 -11.97 0.43
N LYS A 22 -8.53 -12.18 -0.61
CA LYS A 22 -9.60 -11.23 -1.00
C LYS A 22 -10.45 -10.76 0.19
N LYS A 23 -10.67 -11.65 1.18
CA LYS A 23 -11.40 -11.37 2.42
C LYS A 23 -10.79 -10.23 3.27
N VAL A 24 -9.47 -10.08 3.28
CA VAL A 24 -8.79 -9.00 4.02
C VAL A 24 -9.03 -7.66 3.32
N TRP A 25 -9.00 -7.65 1.98
CA TRP A 25 -9.28 -6.45 1.21
C TRP A 25 -10.74 -5.98 1.34
N SER A 26 -11.69 -6.92 1.46
CA SER A 26 -13.08 -6.58 1.78
C SER A 26 -13.19 -5.89 3.14
N LYS A 27 -12.57 -6.44 4.20
CA LYS A 27 -12.55 -5.81 5.53
C LYS A 27 -11.96 -4.40 5.50
N ILE A 28 -10.84 -4.22 4.80
CA ILE A 28 -10.21 -2.90 4.65
C ILE A 28 -11.12 -1.93 3.89
N SER A 29 -11.80 -2.39 2.83
CA SER A 29 -12.75 -1.52 2.12
C SER A 29 -13.96 -1.15 2.97
N ASP A 30 -14.45 -2.08 3.80
CA ASP A 30 -15.59 -1.82 4.69
C ASP A 30 -15.19 -0.80 5.77
N GLU A 31 -14.01 -0.93 6.37
CA GLU A 31 -13.44 0.07 7.30
C GLU A 31 -13.21 1.44 6.65
N LEU A 32 -12.92 1.48 5.35
CA LEU A 32 -12.76 2.75 4.63
C LEU A 32 -14.11 3.39 4.33
N LYS A 33 -15.12 2.58 4.01
CA LYS A 33 -16.51 3.03 3.84
C LYS A 33 -17.11 3.61 5.11
N THR A 34 -16.87 2.98 6.27
CA THR A 34 -17.32 3.53 7.56
C THR A 34 -16.68 4.89 7.87
N LYS A 35 -15.50 5.17 7.30
CA LYS A 35 -14.82 6.46 7.40
C LYS A 35 -15.21 7.45 6.29
N GLY A 36 -16.22 7.12 5.48
CA GLY A 36 -16.75 7.97 4.41
C GLY A 36 -16.08 7.82 3.04
N TYR A 37 -15.22 6.82 2.84
CA TYR A 37 -14.57 6.57 1.56
C TYR A 37 -15.28 5.47 0.77
N ASP A 38 -15.88 5.81 -0.37
CA ASP A 38 -16.47 4.81 -1.26
C ASP A 38 -15.41 4.10 -2.11
N VAL A 39 -14.85 3.02 -1.55
CA VAL A 39 -13.81 2.21 -2.19
C VAL A 39 -14.10 0.72 -2.04
N THR A 40 -13.59 -0.08 -2.97
CA THR A 40 -13.73 -1.54 -3.00
C THR A 40 -12.40 -2.23 -2.64
N GLY A 41 -12.47 -3.48 -2.20
CA GLY A 41 -11.28 -4.29 -1.91
C GLY A 41 -10.25 -4.34 -3.05
N PRO A 42 -10.65 -4.57 -4.32
CA PRO A 42 -9.73 -4.50 -5.46
C PRO A 42 -9.07 -3.12 -5.64
N GLN A 43 -9.80 -2.03 -5.43
CA GLN A 43 -9.22 -0.67 -5.49
C GLN A 43 -8.18 -0.45 -4.39
N CYS A 44 -8.44 -0.95 -3.17
CA CYS A 44 -7.48 -0.91 -2.06
C CYS A 44 -6.20 -1.70 -2.37
N ASN A 45 -6.34 -2.91 -2.95
CA ASN A 45 -5.22 -3.73 -3.38
C ASN A 45 -4.37 -3.03 -4.45
N SER A 46 -5.01 -2.51 -5.50
CA SER A 46 -4.34 -1.76 -6.57
C SER A 46 -3.60 -0.53 -6.03
N LYS A 47 -4.24 0.24 -5.12
CA LYS A 47 -3.61 1.39 -4.48
C LYS A 47 -2.37 0.99 -3.68
N LEU A 48 -2.45 -0.06 -2.87
CA LEU A 48 -1.29 -0.52 -2.09
C LEU A 48 -0.16 -1.03 -3.00
N ARG A 49 -0.47 -1.77 -4.07
CA ARG A 49 0.54 -2.22 -5.05
C ARG A 49 1.26 -1.05 -5.69
N SER A 50 0.53 -0.02 -6.12
CA SER A 50 1.13 1.20 -6.67
C SER A 50 2.03 1.91 -5.66
N LEU A 51 1.57 2.08 -4.42
CA LEU A 51 2.38 2.69 -3.34
C LEU A 51 3.67 1.91 -3.08
N LYS A 52 3.60 0.56 -3.03
CA LYS A 52 4.79 -0.29 -2.89
C LYS A 52 5.76 -0.13 -4.07
N LYS A 53 5.24 -0.11 -5.30
CA LYS A 53 6.06 0.08 -6.51
C LYS A 53 6.78 1.42 -6.45
N THR A 54 6.07 2.51 -6.15
CA THR A 54 6.67 3.85 -6.01
C THR A 54 7.73 3.87 -4.92
N TYR A 55 7.45 3.31 -3.74
CA TYR A 55 8.42 3.22 -2.65
C TYR A 55 9.68 2.46 -3.07
N LYS A 56 9.52 1.29 -3.69
CA LYS A 56 10.66 0.49 -4.17
C LYS A 56 11.47 1.25 -5.22
N SER A 57 10.83 1.85 -6.21
CA SER A 57 11.51 2.68 -7.21
C SER A 57 12.27 3.85 -6.61
N THR A 58 11.74 4.51 -5.58
CA THR A 58 12.45 5.58 -4.86
C THR A 58 13.61 5.04 -4.03
N LYS A 59 13.41 3.93 -3.30
CA LYS A 59 14.46 3.29 -2.50
C LYS A 59 15.62 2.80 -3.37
N ASP A 60 15.32 2.17 -4.49
CA ASP A 60 16.32 1.65 -5.44
C ASP A 60 17.08 2.79 -6.14
N TYR A 61 16.39 3.93 -6.37
CA TYR A 61 17.03 5.14 -6.88
C TYR A 61 18.00 5.75 -5.87
N ASN A 62 17.60 5.83 -4.60
CA ASN A 62 18.42 6.41 -3.52
C ASN A 62 19.63 5.54 -3.13
N GLN A 63 19.57 4.23 -3.39
CA GLN A 63 20.70 3.31 -3.16
C GLN A 63 21.82 3.44 -4.21
N LYS A 64 21.61 4.20 -5.30
CA LYS A 64 22.63 4.44 -6.32
C LYS A 64 23.44 5.69 -5.96
N SER A 65 24.76 5.51 -5.81
CA SER A 65 25.69 6.63 -5.59
C SER A 65 25.85 7.47 -6.88
N GLY A 66 26.03 8.78 -6.74
CA GLY A 66 26.20 9.72 -7.87
C GLY A 66 24.90 10.16 -8.58
N ASN A 67 23.73 9.93 -7.97
CA ASN A 67 22.44 10.23 -8.59
C ASN A 67 22.00 11.67 -8.32
N ASN A 68 21.51 12.38 -9.35
CA ASN A 68 21.02 13.75 -9.21
C ASN A 68 19.68 13.79 -8.44
N ARG A 69 19.18 14.96 -8.01
CA ARG A 69 17.86 15.04 -7.38
C ARG A 69 16.77 14.68 -8.41
N LYS A 70 15.92 13.71 -8.11
CA LYS A 70 14.74 13.40 -8.94
C LYS A 70 13.76 14.57 -8.83
N THR A 71 13.62 15.38 -9.88
CA THR A 71 12.55 16.38 -10.01
C THR A 71 11.27 15.65 -10.42
N TRP A 72 10.18 15.91 -9.70
CA TRP A 72 8.86 15.33 -9.93
C TRP A 72 8.15 16.04 -11.08
#